data_AF-A0A7W9CA72-F1
#
_entry.id   AF-A0A7W9CA72-F1
#
_cell.length_a   1.000
_cell.length_b   1.000
_cell.length_c   1.000
_cell.angle_alpha   90.00
_cell.angle_beta   90.00
_cell.angle_gamma   90.00
#
_symmetry.space_group_name_H-M   'P 1'
#
loop_
_entity.id
_entity.type
_entity.pdbx_description
1 polymer ?
#
loop_
_entity_poly.entity_id
_entity_poly.type
_entity_poly.pdbx_seq_one_letter_code
_entity_poly.pdbx_strand_id
1 'polypeptide(L)'
;MVEAWRNPYAHGGFEKGHGSTVYVHVPGAGALQIGLSASRARPSLSLGITRSISISDVFALFDEIDEWLARSWPQGFTWIESGLEVRFDAAFVDEIRLGRRDEERFRKFLAYTEYRDDQIANMDY
;
A
#
# COMPACT_ATOMS: atom_id res chain seq x y z
N MET A 1 4.74 11.75 10.82
CA MET A 1 3.73 10.71 11.20
C MET A 1 3.43 9.71 10.07
N VAL A 2 3.94 9.92 8.84
CA VAL A 2 3.80 8.99 7.70
C VAL A 2 5.00 8.04 7.53
N GLU A 3 6.14 8.33 8.16
CA GLU A 3 7.39 7.58 7.99
C GLU A 3 7.40 6.20 8.67
N ALA A 4 6.54 5.95 9.65
CA ALA A 4 6.46 4.65 10.33
C ALA A 4 5.91 3.53 9.44
N TRP A 5 5.29 3.87 8.31
CA TRP A 5 4.60 2.95 7.40
C TRP A 5 5.26 2.84 6.03
N ARG A 6 6.28 3.65 5.77
CA ARG A 6 7.13 3.49 4.58
C ARG A 6 8.21 2.48 4.90
N ASN A 7 8.50 1.59 3.95
CA ASN A 7 9.73 0.78 4.00
C ASN A 7 10.95 1.73 4.03
N PRO A 8 11.65 1.90 5.18
CA PRO A 8 12.77 2.83 5.27
C PRO A 8 13.98 2.35 4.45
N TYR A 9 13.99 1.06 4.11
CA TYR A 9 15.04 0.39 3.36
C TYR A 9 14.93 0.58 1.84
N ALA A 10 13.78 1.05 1.33
CA ALA A 10 13.61 1.32 -0.09
C ALA A 10 14.50 2.48 -0.61
N HIS A 11 15.06 3.28 0.30
CA HIS A 11 15.85 4.48 -0.03
C HIS A 11 17.20 4.55 0.73
N GLY A 12 17.74 3.42 1.18
CA GLY A 12 19.09 3.37 1.77
C GLY A 12 19.17 3.60 3.28
N GLY A 13 18.07 3.50 4.03
CA GLY A 13 18.12 3.35 5.49
C GLY A 13 18.52 4.61 6.28
N PHE A 14 18.48 5.78 5.68
CA PHE A 14 18.71 7.05 6.36
C PHE A 14 17.38 7.68 6.79
N GLU A 15 17.02 7.52 8.07
CA GLU A 15 15.91 8.28 8.63
C GLU A 15 16.28 9.77 8.71
N LYS A 16 15.38 10.62 8.23
CA LYS A 16 15.52 12.08 8.28
C LYS A 16 14.95 12.58 9.60
N GLY A 17 15.71 12.44 10.68
CA GLY A 17 15.26 12.92 11.98
C GLY A 17 16.26 12.76 13.10
N HIS A 18 16.78 11.56 13.34
CA HIS A 18 17.68 11.28 14.45
C HIS A 18 18.84 10.39 14.02
N GLY A 19 20.07 10.86 14.28
CA GLY A 19 21.30 10.08 14.41
C GLY A 19 21.65 9.12 13.28
N SER A 20 22.63 9.51 12.45
CA SER A 20 23.35 8.61 11.54
C SER A 20 23.53 7.20 12.10
N THR A 21 22.96 6.21 11.43
CA THR A 21 23.17 4.80 11.75
C THR A 21 24.64 4.43 11.50
N VAL A 22 25.36 4.04 12.55
CA VAL A 22 26.68 3.41 12.40
C VAL A 22 26.49 1.91 12.45
N TYR A 23 27.00 1.21 11.43
CA TYR A 23 27.05 -0.26 11.43
C TYR A 23 28.40 -0.72 11.96
N VAL A 24 28.39 -1.67 12.90
CA VAL A 24 29.61 -2.34 13.39
C VAL A 24 29.57 -3.80 12.94
N HIS A 25 30.66 -4.25 12.32
CA HIS A 25 30.80 -5.63 11.91
C HIS A 25 31.18 -6.50 13.12
N VAL A 26 30.31 -7.44 13.50
CA VAL A 26 30.54 -8.39 14.59
C VAL A 26 30.86 -9.76 14.01
N PRO A 27 32.03 -10.35 14.33
CA PRO A 27 32.37 -11.70 13.89
C PRO A 27 31.28 -12.71 14.27
N GLY A 28 30.78 -13.45 13.28
CA GLY A 28 29.72 -14.46 13.46
C GLY A 28 28.27 -13.94 13.40
N ALA A 29 28.04 -12.63 13.53
CA ALA A 29 26.70 -12.03 13.48
C ALA A 29 26.50 -11.05 12.31
N GLY A 30 27.57 -10.65 11.62
CA GLY A 30 27.51 -9.72 10.50
C GLY A 30 27.43 -8.27 10.96
N ALA A 31 26.94 -7.39 10.09
CA ALA A 31 26.82 -5.96 10.37
C ALA A 31 25.61 -5.68 11.28
N LEU A 32 25.86 -5.15 12.49
CA LEU A 32 24.82 -4.77 13.44
C LEU A 32 24.68 -3.24 13.49
N GLN A 33 23.45 -2.75 13.50
CA GLN A 33 23.13 -1.34 13.63
C GLN A 33 23.31 -0.87 15.06
N ILE A 34 24.05 0.23 15.25
CA ILE A 34 24.21 0.91 16.53
C ILE A 34 23.65 2.33 16.41
N GLY A 35 22.69 2.66 17.28
CA GLY A 35 22.23 4.03 17.46
C GLY A 35 23.20 4.80 18.35
N LEU A 36 23.66 5.96 17.90
CA LEU A 36 24.43 6.88 18.74
C LEU A 36 23.46 7.78 19.51
N SER A 37 23.07 7.38 20.71
CA SER A 37 22.39 8.30 21.63
C SER A 37 23.41 9.30 22.18
N ALA A 38 23.04 10.59 22.18
CA ALA A 38 23.81 11.64 22.85
C ALA A 38 23.65 11.53 24.38
N SER A 39 24.10 10.42 24.98
CA SER A 39 24.23 10.26 26.41
C SER A 39 25.56 9.58 26.72
N ARG A 40 26.50 10.37 27.26
CA ARG A 40 27.74 9.85 27.84
C ARG A 40 27.40 8.76 28.85
N ALA A 41 28.11 7.64 28.72
CA ALA A 41 28.06 6.43 29.52
C ALA A 41 27.06 5.36 29.02
N ARG A 42 27.65 4.39 28.30
CA ARG A 42 27.13 3.07 27.90
C ARG A 42 26.45 3.03 26.53
N PRO A 43 27.09 2.41 25.51
CA PRO A 43 26.37 2.04 24.31
C PRO A 43 25.28 1.03 24.68
N SER A 44 24.03 1.36 24.40
CA SER A 44 22.89 0.44 24.53
C SER A 44 22.49 -0.04 23.14
N LEU A 45 22.41 -1.35 22.95
CA LEU A 45 21.73 -1.93 21.78
C LEU A 45 20.23 -1.75 21.98
N SER A 46 19.62 -0.83 21.23
CA SER A 46 18.16 -0.80 21.07
C SER A 46 17.82 -1.40 19.73
N LEU A 47 17.23 -2.60 19.73
CA LEU A 47 16.43 -3.01 18.59
C LEU A 47 15.19 -2.13 18.62
N GLY A 48 15.11 -1.17 17.71
CA GLY A 48 13.92 -0.34 17.53
C GLY A 48 12.78 -1.22 17.04
N ILE A 49 12.14 -1.96 17.94
CA ILE A 49 10.87 -2.61 17.68
C ILE A 49 9.85 -1.48 17.68
N THR A 50 9.77 -0.77 16.55
CA THR A 50 8.62 0.06 16.19
C THR A 50 7.38 -0.75 16.52
N ARG A 51 6.51 -0.18 17.36
CA ARG A 51 5.32 -0.81 17.98
C ARG A 51 4.83 -2.03 17.19
N SER A 52 4.82 -3.20 17.84
CA SER A 52 4.34 -4.44 17.26
C SER A 52 2.82 -4.41 17.12
N ILE A 53 2.31 -3.68 16.15
CA ILE A 53 1.00 -3.99 15.59
C ILE A 53 1.17 -5.37 14.96
N SER A 54 0.36 -6.33 15.38
CA SER A 54 0.47 -7.66 14.80
C SER A 54 0.08 -7.59 13.32
N ILE A 55 0.66 -8.44 12.48
CA ILE A 55 0.24 -8.52 11.08
C ILE A 55 -1.25 -8.83 10.95
N SER A 56 -1.80 -9.55 11.94
CA SER A 56 -3.23 -9.83 12.05
C SER A 56 -4.06 -8.55 12.23
N ASP A 57 -3.60 -7.60 13.05
CA ASP A 57 -4.29 -6.31 13.23
C ASP A 57 -4.25 -5.46 11.95
N VAL A 58 -3.18 -5.59 11.15
CA VAL A 58 -3.07 -4.91 9.85
C VAL A 58 -4.06 -5.50 8.85
N PHE A 59 -4.19 -6.83 8.78
CA PHE A 59 -5.18 -7.47 7.91
C PHE A 59 -6.60 -7.16 8.35
N ALA A 60 -6.89 -7.18 9.65
CA ALA A 60 -8.21 -6.79 10.16
C ALA A 60 -8.58 -5.35 9.76
N LEU A 61 -7.63 -4.41 9.79
CA LEU A 61 -7.87 -3.05 9.31
C LEU A 61 -8.16 -3.00 7.81
N PHE A 62 -7.45 -3.78 6.99
CA PHE A 62 -7.74 -3.83 5.56
C PHE A 62 -9.11 -4.43 5.27
N ASP A 63 -9.48 -5.52 5.96
CA ASP A 63 -10.81 -6.12 5.85
C ASP A 63 -11.92 -5.10 6.22
N GLU A 64 -11.72 -4.32 7.29
CA GLU A 64 -12.64 -3.25 7.68
C GLU A 64 -12.77 -2.15 6.60
N ILE A 65 -11.66 -1.78 5.96
CA ILE A 65 -11.65 -0.79 4.87
C ILE A 65 -12.38 -1.34 3.65
N ASP A 66 -12.15 -2.60 3.29
CA ASP A 66 -12.80 -3.25 2.15
C ASP A 66 -14.31 -3.35 2.38
N GLU A 67 -14.75 -3.76 3.58
CA GLU A 67 -16.16 -3.75 3.95
C GLU A 67 -16.80 -2.35 3.92
N TRP A 68 -16.06 -1.34 4.38
CA TRP A 68 -16.54 0.05 4.32
C TRP A 68 -16.66 0.54 2.87
N LEU A 69 -15.70 0.19 2.01
CA LEU A 69 -15.68 0.58 0.61
C LEU A 69 -16.79 -0.10 -0.18
N ALA A 70 -16.98 -1.40 0.02
CA ALA A 70 -18.06 -2.18 -0.59
C ALA A 70 -19.45 -1.60 -0.29
N ARG A 71 -19.66 -1.08 0.94
CA ARG A 71 -20.92 -0.43 1.34
C ARG A 71 -21.05 1.00 0.83
N SER A 72 -19.98 1.78 0.91
CA SER A 72 -20.01 3.22 0.62
C SER A 72 -19.99 3.52 -0.88
N TRP A 73 -19.32 2.67 -1.65
CA TRP A 73 -19.18 2.79 -3.09
C TRP A 73 -19.14 1.42 -3.79
N PRO A 74 -20.29 0.72 -3.87
CA PRO A 74 -20.37 -0.64 -4.40
C PRO A 74 -19.79 -0.78 -5.80
N GLN A 75 -20.08 0.17 -6.70
CA GLN A 75 -19.57 0.14 -8.08
C GLN A 75 -18.06 0.32 -8.15
N GLY A 76 -17.49 1.17 -7.30
CA GLY A 76 -16.04 1.34 -7.22
C GLY A 76 -15.37 0.07 -6.70
N PHE A 77 -15.97 -0.58 -5.70
CA PHE A 77 -15.49 -1.85 -5.19
C PHE A 77 -15.56 -2.97 -6.24
N THR A 78 -16.68 -3.09 -6.97
CA THR A 78 -16.81 -4.05 -8.09
C THR A 78 -15.77 -3.81 -9.18
N TRP A 79 -15.41 -2.56 -9.47
CA TRP A 79 -14.32 -2.25 -10.41
C TRP A 79 -12.96 -2.72 -9.89
N ILE A 80 -12.69 -2.55 -8.59
CA ILE A 80 -11.44 -3.03 -7.98
C ILE A 80 -11.38 -4.57 -8.06
N GLU A 81 -12.48 -5.25 -7.76
CA GLU A 81 -12.57 -6.71 -7.81
C GLU A 81 -12.43 -7.29 -9.23
N SER A 82 -12.73 -6.52 -10.29
CA SER A 82 -12.55 -6.99 -11.66
C SER A 82 -11.09 -7.04 -12.10
N GLY A 83 -10.17 -6.44 -11.33
CA GLY A 83 -8.74 -6.40 -11.65
C GLY A 83 -8.39 -5.47 -12.82
N LEU A 84 -9.37 -4.75 -13.37
CA LEU A 84 -9.17 -3.78 -14.44
C LEU A 84 -8.37 -2.57 -13.98
N GLU A 85 -7.53 -2.04 -14.87
CA GLU A 85 -6.79 -0.82 -14.57
C GLU A 85 -7.72 0.37 -14.29
N VAL A 86 -7.45 1.08 -13.20
CA VAL A 86 -8.16 2.30 -12.85
C VAL A 86 -7.57 3.46 -13.64
N ARG A 87 -8.38 4.03 -14.52
CA ARG A 87 -8.02 5.28 -15.21
C ARG A 87 -8.35 6.47 -14.32
N PHE A 88 -7.54 7.52 -14.38
CA PHE A 88 -7.79 8.77 -13.61
C PHE A 88 -8.15 9.94 -14.52
N ASP A 89 -8.55 9.66 -15.75
CA ASP A 89 -9.02 10.68 -16.69
C ASP A 89 -10.45 11.13 -16.39
N ALA A 90 -10.78 12.37 -16.78
CA ALA A 90 -12.08 12.97 -16.46
C ALA A 90 -13.26 12.19 -17.06
N ALA A 91 -13.09 11.61 -18.26
CA ALA A 91 -14.15 10.85 -18.92
C ALA A 91 -14.44 9.55 -18.16
N PHE A 92 -13.41 8.84 -17.71
CA PHE A 92 -13.58 7.65 -16.88
C PHE A 92 -14.27 7.98 -15.55
N VAL A 93 -13.82 9.04 -14.87
CA VAL A 93 -14.43 9.45 -13.60
C VAL A 93 -15.91 9.77 -13.77
N ASP A 94 -16.29 10.40 -14.88
CA ASP A 94 -17.69 10.71 -15.17
C ASP A 94 -18.51 9.46 -15.53
N GLU A 95 -17.96 8.49 -16.26
CA GLU A 95 -18.65 7.21 -16.53
C GLU A 95 -18.89 6.42 -15.22
N ILE A 96 -17.91 6.36 -14.32
CA ILE A 96 -18.09 5.72 -13.01
C ILE A 96 -19.13 6.47 -12.16
N ARG A 97 -19.15 7.81 -12.19
CA ARG A 97 -20.16 8.62 -11.49
C ARG A 97 -21.56 8.41 -12.04
N LEU A 98 -21.71 8.25 -13.36
CA LEU A 98 -22.98 7.94 -14.00
C LEU A 98 -23.45 6.53 -13.62
N GLY A 99 -22.53 5.56 -13.63
CA GLY A 99 -22.78 4.18 -13.19
C GLY A 99 -23.22 4.08 -11.72
N ARG A 100 -22.85 5.05 -10.87
CA ARG A 100 -23.35 5.11 -9.48
C ARG A 100 -24.88 5.31 -9.41
N ARG A 101 -25.48 5.96 -10.40
CA ARG A 101 -26.93 6.24 -10.43
C ARG A 101 -27.72 5.16 -11.18
N ASP A 102 -27.04 4.35 -11.99
CA ASP A 102 -27.62 3.35 -12.88
C ASP A 102 -26.73 2.10 -12.90
N GLU A 103 -27.13 1.10 -12.12
CA GLU A 103 -26.37 -0.15 -11.97
C GLU A 103 -26.31 -0.95 -13.28
N GLU A 104 -27.39 -0.96 -14.08
CA GLU A 104 -27.42 -1.71 -15.34
C GLU A 104 -26.42 -1.11 -16.34
N ARG A 105 -26.38 0.23 -16.40
CA ARG A 105 -25.38 0.93 -17.20
C ARG A 105 -23.95 0.65 -16.72
N PHE A 106 -23.72 0.63 -15.41
CA PHE A 106 -22.41 0.27 -14.86
C PHE A 106 -22.00 -1.15 -15.25
N ARG A 107 -22.90 -2.14 -15.13
CA ARG A 107 -22.61 -3.54 -15.52
C ARG A 107 -22.25 -3.67 -17.00
N LYS A 108 -22.97 -2.97 -17.88
CA LYS A 108 -22.66 -2.95 -19.32
C LYS A 108 -21.29 -2.33 -19.59
N PHE A 109 -20.96 -1.24 -18.91
CA PHE A 109 -19.66 -0.59 -19.03
C PHE A 109 -18.51 -1.47 -18.53
N LEU A 110 -18.69 -2.15 -17.39
CA LEU A 110 -17.73 -3.10 -16.85
C LEU A 110 -17.48 -4.25 -17.82
N ALA A 111 -18.55 -4.95 -18.25
CA ALA A 111 -18.43 -6.07 -19.19
C ALA A 111 -17.80 -5.68 -20.52
N TYR A 112 -18.09 -4.49 -21.03
CA TYR A 112 -17.44 -3.96 -22.23
C TYR A 112 -15.94 -3.73 -22.02
N THR A 113 -15.55 -3.26 -20.84
CA THR A 113 -14.14 -3.01 -20.53
C THR A 113 -13.38 -4.33 -20.35
N GLU A 114 -13.96 -5.30 -19.65
CA GLU A 114 -13.41 -6.66 -19.51
C GLU A 114 -13.18 -7.31 -20.88
N TYR A 115 -14.20 -7.27 -21.75
CA TYR A 115 -14.08 -7.78 -23.12
C TYR A 115 -12.92 -7.14 -23.89
N ARG A 116 -12.74 -5.82 -23.76
CA ARG A 116 -11.63 -5.13 -24.43
C ARG A 116 -10.28 -5.50 -23.85
N ASP A 117 -10.19 -5.67 -22.54
CA ASP A 117 -8.96 -6.09 -21.87
C ASP A 117 -8.57 -7.50 -22.34
N ASP A 118 -9.54 -8.42 -22.40
CA ASP A 118 -9.37 -9.77 -22.95
C ASP A 118 -8.91 -9.74 -24.41
N GLN A 119 -9.50 -8.89 -25.26
CA GLN A 119 -9.05 -8.74 -26.64
C GLN A 119 -7.60 -8.26 -26.74
N ILE A 120 -7.21 -7.30 -25.89
CA ILE A 120 -5.83 -6.78 -25.86
C ILE A 120 -4.86 -7.85 -25.36
N ALA A 121 -5.21 -8.54 -24.27
CA ALA A 121 -4.40 -9.62 -23.69
C ALA A 121 -4.19 -10.78 -24.67
N ASN A 122 -5.21 -11.08 -25.49
CA ASN A 122 -5.15 -12.13 -26.52
C ASN A 122 -4.63 -11.63 -27.88
N MET A 123 -4.38 -10.32 -28.04
CA MET A 123 -3.97 -9.70 -29.31
C MET A 123 -4.99 -9.90 -30.45
N ASP A 124 -6.27 -10.02 -30.09
CA ASP A 124 -7.39 -10.13 -31.03
C ASP A 124 -7.87 -8.71 -31.40
N TYR A 125 -7.37 -8.20 -32.53
CA TYR A 125 -7.70 -6.86 -33.06
C TYR A 125 -8.78 -6.89 -34.15
#